data_AF-A0A0P0M0R4-F1
#
_entry.id   AF-A0A0P0M0R4-F1
#
_cell.length_a   1.000
_cell.length_b   1.000
_cell.length_c   1.000
_cell.angle_alpha   90.00
_cell.angle_beta   90.00
_cell.angle_gamma   90.00
#
_symmetry.space_group_name_H-M   'P 1'
#
loop_
_entity.id
_entity.type
_entity.pdbx_description
1 polymer ?
#
loop_
_entity_poly.entity_id
_entity_poly.type
_entity_poly.pdbx_seq_one_letter_code
_entity_poly.pdbx_strand_id
1 'polypeptide(L)'
;MDKYEDYFDPTGQLFVLYSAAGAKKSYYPCTYRNQEMVKGLLTYTYPDAPDVTPVQDTQQYGWYGLYFSAAETNFFLAEFTLLGATWNGQKSAQEYFTDGITASVKGYDYVAGQNHIPYYDSPYVNDPHDVSIKLQEEWLTELLKKEAYNLSGDKASDLEKVYIQEYLHYFNAPIDQYVNIMRSGVPMKNSSILPRKEFDEQLGDSYPIPRRFAVMEPLESDQLHDITIAAYKAQGYTYQGTNAKNPQVLHDERVWMDKENPDFGKGPKN
;
A
#
# COMPACT_ATOMS: atom_id res chain seq x y z
N MET A 1 40.57 -1.49 7.34
CA MET A 1 39.29 -0.77 7.53
C MET A 1 38.19 -1.77 7.27
N ASP A 2 37.37 -2.01 8.28
CA ASP A 2 36.22 -2.90 8.13
C ASP A 2 35.23 -2.26 7.16
N LYS A 3 34.61 -3.08 6.31
CA LYS A 3 33.83 -2.70 5.12
C LYS A 3 32.62 -1.77 5.38
N TYR A 4 32.34 -1.43 6.65
CA TYR A 4 31.14 -0.70 7.07
C TYR A 4 31.41 0.41 8.10
N GLU A 5 32.68 0.71 8.39
CA GLU A 5 33.08 1.76 9.36
C GLU A 5 32.53 3.16 8.96
N ASP A 6 32.27 3.38 7.67
CA ASP A 6 31.71 4.63 7.13
C ASP A 6 30.18 4.78 7.29
N TYR A 7 29.45 3.68 7.53
CA TYR A 7 28.00 3.70 7.79
C TYR A 7 27.69 3.74 9.29
N PHE A 8 28.62 3.24 10.11
CA PHE A 8 28.52 3.13 11.57
C PHE A 8 29.69 3.88 12.20
N ASP A 9 29.53 5.20 12.31
CA ASP A 9 30.54 6.08 12.91
C ASP A 9 30.98 5.59 14.32
N PRO A 10 32.27 5.26 14.52
CA PRO A 10 32.83 4.92 15.84
C PRO A 10 32.95 6.12 16.80
N THR A 11 32.67 7.35 16.35
CA THR A 11 32.66 8.58 17.16
C THR A 11 31.27 8.99 17.69
N GLY A 12 30.21 8.27 17.31
CA GLY A 12 28.88 8.31 17.93
C GLY A 12 27.78 9.10 17.21
N GLN A 13 27.99 9.60 15.98
CA GLN A 13 26.97 10.26 15.16
C GLN A 13 26.65 9.48 13.89
N LEU A 14 25.57 8.69 13.95
CA LEU A 14 25.08 7.91 12.80
C LEU A 14 24.64 8.81 11.62
N PHE A 15 24.85 8.31 10.39
CA PHE A 15 24.35 8.92 9.14
C PHE A 15 24.86 10.34 8.85
N VAL A 16 26.12 10.62 9.20
CA VAL A 16 26.76 11.91 8.94
C VAL A 16 28.04 11.70 8.16
N LEU A 17 28.21 12.47 7.08
CA LEU A 17 29.49 12.57 6.38
C LEU A 17 29.99 14.02 6.43
N TYR A 18 31.31 14.18 6.35
CA TYR A 18 31.96 15.48 6.36
C TYR A 18 32.56 15.81 5.01
N SER A 19 32.41 17.07 4.64
CA SER A 19 33.09 17.70 3.52
C SER A 19 34.59 17.86 3.80
N ALA A 20 35.41 18.00 2.76
CA ALA A 20 36.84 18.30 2.86
C ALA A 20 37.12 19.61 3.62
N ALA A 21 36.17 20.55 3.63
CA ALA A 21 36.23 21.79 4.42
C ALA A 21 35.72 21.61 5.86
N GLY A 22 35.38 20.38 6.28
CA GLY A 22 34.83 20.05 7.59
C GLY A 22 33.34 20.35 7.75
N ALA A 23 32.63 20.70 6.66
CA ALA A 23 31.19 20.95 6.74
C ALA A 23 30.42 19.64 6.94
N LYS A 24 29.48 19.63 7.89
CA LYS A 24 28.66 18.47 8.23
C LYS A 24 27.51 18.30 7.24
N LYS A 25 27.36 17.11 6.65
CA LYS A 25 26.18 16.70 5.86
C LYS A 25 25.51 15.51 6.53
N SER A 26 24.26 15.69 6.92
CA SER A 26 23.44 14.63 7.52
C SER A 26 22.60 13.93 6.45
N TYR A 27 22.56 12.61 6.53
CA TYR A 27 21.75 11.74 5.70
C TYR A 27 20.64 11.13 6.54
N TYR A 28 19.52 10.84 5.90
CA TYR A 28 18.42 10.13 6.53
C TYR A 28 18.26 8.78 5.82
N PRO A 29 18.60 7.65 6.48
CA PRO A 29 18.65 6.33 5.86
C PRO A 29 17.24 5.72 5.76
N CYS A 30 16.34 6.41 5.09
CA CYS A 30 15.01 5.88 4.86
C CYS A 30 14.65 5.97 3.38
N THR A 31 13.97 4.96 2.90
CA THR A 31 13.37 4.96 1.57
C THR A 31 12.00 5.59 1.69
N TYR A 32 11.83 6.80 1.13
CA TYR A 32 10.52 7.40 0.99
C TYR A 32 9.78 6.78 -0.20
N ARG A 33 8.46 6.82 -0.16
CA ARG A 33 7.64 6.59 -1.35
C ARG A 33 8.12 7.52 -2.46
N ASN A 34 8.36 6.99 -3.65
CA ASN A 34 8.67 7.84 -4.80
C ASN A 34 7.47 8.75 -5.10
N GLN A 35 7.66 10.06 -4.95
CA GLN A 35 6.59 11.04 -5.09
C GLN A 35 6.08 11.15 -6.52
N GLU A 36 6.90 10.83 -7.51
CA GLU A 36 6.53 10.87 -8.92
C GLU A 36 5.54 9.78 -9.32
N MET A 37 5.38 8.75 -8.48
CA MET A 37 4.31 7.76 -8.64
C MET A 37 2.92 8.29 -8.30
N VAL A 38 2.81 9.41 -7.57
CA VAL A 38 1.53 9.96 -7.09
C VAL A 38 1.31 11.44 -7.44
N LYS A 39 2.31 12.11 -8.00
CA LYS A 39 2.24 13.50 -8.43
C LYS A 39 3.30 13.78 -9.50
N GLY A 40 2.93 14.52 -10.54
CA GLY A 40 3.86 14.95 -11.59
C GLY A 40 4.48 16.31 -11.30
N LEU A 41 5.28 16.80 -12.24
CA LEU A 41 5.93 18.11 -12.18
C LEU A 41 6.78 18.29 -10.91
N LEU A 42 7.67 17.34 -10.65
CA LEU A 42 8.60 17.36 -9.53
C LEU A 42 10.04 17.47 -10.03
N THR A 43 10.92 17.97 -9.16
CA THR A 43 12.36 17.90 -9.35
C THR A 43 12.91 16.93 -8.33
N TYR A 44 13.54 15.87 -8.78
CA TYR A 44 14.21 14.91 -7.91
C TYR A 44 15.68 15.26 -7.77
N THR A 45 16.21 15.19 -6.55
CA THR A 45 17.64 15.38 -6.28
C THR A 45 18.22 14.07 -5.77
N TYR A 46 19.21 13.54 -6.48
CA TYR A 46 19.87 12.30 -6.10
C TYR A 46 20.73 12.49 -4.84
N PRO A 47 20.84 11.46 -3.99
CA PRO A 47 21.71 11.50 -2.83
C PRO A 47 23.18 11.43 -3.26
N ASP A 48 23.89 12.56 -3.16
CA ASP A 48 25.32 12.66 -3.50
C ASP A 48 26.23 12.73 -2.25
N ALA A 49 27.51 12.39 -2.42
CA ALA A 49 28.56 12.57 -1.42
C ALA A 49 28.71 14.05 -0.99
N PRO A 50 29.38 14.34 0.15
CA PRO A 50 29.81 15.69 0.46
C PRO A 50 30.72 16.25 -0.64
N ASP A 51 30.69 17.58 -0.85
CA ASP A 51 31.47 18.32 -1.86
C ASP A 51 31.19 18.01 -3.34
N VAL A 52 30.30 17.06 -3.64
CA VAL A 52 29.80 16.82 -5.00
C VAL A 52 28.55 17.66 -5.22
N THR A 53 28.45 18.30 -6.39
CA THR A 53 27.21 18.98 -6.81
C THR A 53 26.15 17.93 -7.08
N PRO A 54 25.01 17.93 -6.36
CA PRO A 54 24.00 16.90 -6.53
C PRO A 54 23.46 16.84 -7.96
N VAL A 55 23.34 15.65 -8.51
CA VAL A 55 22.62 15.45 -9.77
C VAL A 55 21.13 15.64 -9.50
N GLN A 56 20.44 16.30 -10.42
CA GLN A 56 19.00 16.51 -10.33
C GLN A 56 18.32 16.02 -11.60
N ASP A 57 17.18 15.36 -11.43
CA ASP A 57 16.20 15.24 -12.49
C ASP A 57 15.28 16.45 -12.43
N THR A 58 15.47 17.38 -13.36
CA THR A 58 14.67 18.59 -13.48
C THR A 58 13.58 18.47 -14.55
N GLN A 59 13.55 17.37 -15.32
CA GLN A 59 12.63 17.23 -16.43
C GLN A 59 11.20 17.07 -15.89
N GLN A 60 10.28 17.86 -16.43
CA GLN A 60 8.93 17.93 -15.91
C GLN A 60 8.01 17.03 -16.75
N TYR A 61 7.45 16.00 -16.13
CA TYR A 61 6.49 15.10 -16.75
C TYR A 61 5.10 15.26 -16.12
N GLY A 62 4.07 15.09 -16.96
CA GLY A 62 2.70 14.93 -16.48
C GLY A 62 2.55 13.61 -15.73
N TRP A 63 1.64 13.55 -14.76
CA TRP A 63 1.41 12.34 -14.00
C TRP A 63 0.50 11.36 -14.74
N TYR A 64 0.93 10.10 -14.77
CA TYR A 64 0.16 8.95 -15.21
C TYR A 64 -0.23 8.10 -14.00
N GLY A 65 -1.53 7.93 -13.79
CA GLY A 65 -2.10 7.17 -12.67
C GLY A 65 -2.78 5.88 -13.12
N LEU A 66 -2.76 4.87 -12.24
CA LEU A 66 -3.53 3.64 -12.41
C LEU A 66 -4.81 3.76 -11.58
N TYR A 67 -5.97 3.95 -12.23
CA TYR A 67 -7.26 4.11 -11.55
C TYR A 67 -8.04 2.80 -11.44
N PHE A 68 -8.14 2.05 -12.55
CA PHE A 68 -8.73 0.72 -12.58
C PHE A 68 -7.90 -0.19 -13.48
N SER A 69 -7.67 -1.44 -13.10
CA SER A 69 -6.69 -2.30 -13.76
C SER A 69 -7.20 -3.71 -14.05
N ALA A 70 -6.53 -4.37 -15.00
CA ALA A 70 -6.73 -5.80 -15.23
C ALA A 70 -6.28 -6.64 -14.02
N ALA A 71 -5.39 -6.13 -13.17
CA ALA A 71 -4.88 -6.88 -12.02
C ALA A 71 -5.97 -7.11 -10.97
N GLU A 72 -6.62 -6.03 -10.53
CA GLU A 72 -7.73 -6.14 -9.56
C GLU A 72 -8.90 -6.96 -10.10
N THR A 73 -9.21 -6.83 -11.40
CA THR A 73 -10.26 -7.65 -12.02
C THR A 73 -9.91 -9.13 -11.91
N ASN A 74 -8.67 -9.50 -12.20
CA ASN A 74 -8.23 -10.89 -12.08
C ASN A 74 -8.18 -11.36 -10.61
N PHE A 75 -7.79 -10.50 -9.66
CA PHE A 75 -7.85 -10.86 -8.24
C PHE A 75 -9.28 -11.12 -7.76
N PHE A 76 -10.24 -10.27 -8.13
CA PHE A 76 -11.66 -10.51 -7.83
C PHE A 76 -12.16 -11.81 -8.46
N LEU A 77 -11.76 -12.13 -9.69
CA LEU A 77 -12.14 -13.39 -10.35
C LEU A 77 -11.50 -14.61 -9.66
N ALA A 78 -10.26 -14.49 -9.16
CA ALA A 78 -9.62 -15.53 -8.36
C ALA A 78 -10.37 -15.74 -7.04
N GLU A 79 -10.70 -14.65 -6.33
CA GLU A 79 -11.47 -14.66 -5.10
C GLU A 79 -12.86 -15.28 -5.30
N PHE A 80 -13.63 -14.80 -6.29
CA PHE A 80 -14.97 -15.33 -6.58
C PHE A 80 -14.93 -16.82 -6.90
N THR A 81 -13.91 -17.26 -7.63
CA THR A 81 -13.68 -18.69 -7.91
C THR A 81 -13.43 -19.47 -6.62
N LEU A 82 -12.58 -18.99 -5.72
CA LEU A 82 -12.33 -19.61 -4.42
C LEU A 82 -13.58 -19.65 -3.53
N LEU A 83 -14.42 -18.62 -3.61
CA LEU A 83 -15.70 -18.54 -2.89
C LEU A 83 -16.81 -19.41 -3.51
N GLY A 84 -16.58 -20.03 -4.66
CA GLY A 84 -17.49 -20.99 -5.29
C GLY A 84 -18.44 -20.39 -6.33
N ALA A 85 -18.19 -19.15 -6.79
CA ALA A 85 -18.92 -18.60 -7.92
C ALA A 85 -18.55 -19.32 -9.22
N THR A 86 -19.51 -19.43 -10.14
CA THR A 86 -19.34 -20.16 -11.41
C THR A 86 -19.86 -19.37 -12.60
N TRP A 87 -19.18 -19.47 -13.75
CA TRP A 87 -19.59 -18.85 -15.01
C TRP A 87 -18.99 -19.58 -16.23
N ASN A 88 -19.53 -19.31 -17.42
CA ASN A 88 -19.04 -19.90 -18.66
C ASN A 88 -17.63 -19.41 -19.01
N GLY A 89 -16.73 -20.35 -19.31
CA GLY A 89 -15.33 -20.01 -19.65
C GLY A 89 -14.49 -19.57 -18.45
N GLN A 90 -14.93 -19.88 -17.23
CA GLN A 90 -14.18 -19.63 -16.01
C GLN A 90 -12.81 -20.34 -16.04
N LYS A 91 -11.74 -19.58 -15.79
CA LYS A 91 -10.41 -20.13 -15.52
C LYS A 91 -10.32 -20.65 -14.08
N SER A 92 -9.30 -21.44 -13.77
CA SER A 92 -9.01 -21.79 -12.38
C SER A 92 -8.64 -20.55 -11.55
N ALA A 93 -8.80 -20.64 -10.22
CA ALA A 93 -8.38 -19.59 -9.30
C ALA A 93 -6.87 -19.27 -9.43
N GLN A 94 -6.03 -20.30 -9.66
CA GLN A 94 -4.59 -20.12 -9.86
C GLN A 94 -4.30 -19.33 -11.14
N GLU A 95 -5.00 -19.60 -12.24
CA GLU A 95 -4.80 -18.87 -13.49
C GLU A 95 -5.17 -17.39 -13.33
N TYR A 96 -6.33 -17.09 -12.73
CA TYR A 96 -6.69 -15.70 -12.42
C TYR A 96 -5.71 -15.04 -11.46
N PHE A 97 -5.24 -15.76 -10.44
CA PHE A 97 -4.26 -15.25 -9.49
C PHE A 97 -2.93 -14.89 -10.18
N THR A 98 -2.39 -15.79 -11.01
CA THR A 98 -1.18 -15.58 -11.81
C THR A 98 -1.34 -14.41 -12.79
N ASP A 99 -2.49 -14.33 -13.48
CA ASP A 99 -2.79 -13.23 -14.41
C ASP A 99 -2.87 -11.90 -13.67
N GLY A 100 -3.47 -11.88 -12.47
CA GLY A 100 -3.55 -10.71 -11.60
C GLY A 100 -2.18 -10.20 -11.16
N ILE A 101 -1.31 -11.11 -10.68
CA ILE A 101 0.08 -10.77 -10.29
C ILE A 101 0.84 -10.19 -11.49
N THR A 102 0.74 -10.86 -12.63
CA THR A 102 1.40 -10.44 -13.88
C THR A 102 0.95 -9.05 -14.31
N ALA A 103 -0.36 -8.80 -14.30
CA ALA A 103 -0.93 -7.52 -14.66
C ALA A 103 -0.55 -6.42 -13.64
N SER A 104 -0.49 -6.74 -12.35
CA SER A 104 -0.08 -5.80 -11.30
C SER A 104 1.37 -5.34 -11.51
N VAL A 105 2.29 -6.29 -11.67
CA VAL A 105 3.73 -6.02 -11.85
C VAL A 105 3.97 -5.22 -13.12
N LYS A 106 3.42 -5.67 -14.26
CA LYS A 106 3.59 -4.98 -15.55
C LYS A 106 2.89 -3.63 -15.59
N GLY A 107 1.74 -3.51 -14.93
CA GLY A 107 0.99 -2.26 -14.85
C GLY A 107 1.77 -1.18 -14.11
N TYR A 108 2.36 -1.52 -12.96
CA TYR A 108 3.17 -0.56 -12.21
C TYR A 108 4.52 -0.24 -12.88
N ASP A 109 5.15 -1.21 -13.56
CA ASP A 109 6.32 -0.94 -14.40
C ASP A 109 6.00 0.05 -15.53
N TYR A 110 4.87 -0.16 -16.22
CA TYR A 110 4.40 0.78 -17.25
C TYR A 110 4.18 2.18 -16.69
N VAL A 111 3.49 2.31 -15.55
CA VAL A 111 3.25 3.59 -14.88
C VAL A 111 4.57 4.26 -14.48
N ALA A 112 5.52 3.51 -13.92
CA ALA A 112 6.84 4.01 -13.56
C ALA A 112 7.58 4.59 -14.78
N GLY A 113 7.51 3.89 -15.92
CA GLY A 113 8.09 4.37 -17.16
C GLY A 113 7.39 5.58 -17.78
N GLN A 114 6.05 5.67 -17.70
CA GLN A 114 5.33 6.87 -18.16
C GLN A 114 5.60 8.09 -17.29
N ASN A 115 5.83 7.88 -15.99
CA ASN A 115 6.17 8.94 -15.05
C ASN A 115 7.66 9.30 -15.05
N HIS A 116 8.50 8.55 -15.77
CA HIS A 116 9.95 8.74 -15.83
C HIS A 116 10.61 8.81 -14.44
N ILE A 117 10.15 7.95 -13.52
CA ILE A 117 10.60 8.04 -12.12
C ILE A 117 12.12 7.87 -12.01
N PRO A 118 12.77 8.50 -11.02
CA PRO A 118 14.19 8.33 -10.75
C PRO A 118 14.58 6.85 -10.74
N TYR A 119 15.76 6.56 -11.31
CA TYR A 119 16.34 5.22 -11.45
C TYR A 119 15.67 4.32 -12.50
N TYR A 120 14.57 4.75 -13.16
CA TYR A 120 13.90 3.93 -14.17
C TYR A 120 14.61 3.98 -15.53
N ASP A 121 14.70 5.17 -16.14
CA ASP A 121 15.28 5.31 -17.49
C ASP A 121 16.80 5.19 -17.52
N SER A 122 17.46 5.57 -16.42
CA SER A 122 18.91 5.51 -16.30
C SER A 122 19.31 5.32 -14.84
N PRO A 123 20.35 4.50 -14.57
CA PRO A 123 20.93 4.42 -13.24
C PRO A 123 21.59 5.75 -12.88
N TYR A 124 21.75 5.96 -11.59
CA TYR A 124 22.45 7.08 -11.03
C TYR A 124 23.95 7.00 -11.33
N VAL A 125 24.43 7.97 -12.10
CA VAL A 125 25.76 7.94 -12.73
C VAL A 125 26.95 7.96 -11.76
N ASN A 126 26.75 8.42 -10.51
CA ASN A 126 27.82 8.54 -9.52
C ASN A 126 27.92 7.31 -8.60
N ASP A 127 27.04 6.31 -8.74
CA ASP A 127 27.13 5.05 -8.01
C ASP A 127 27.46 3.89 -8.97
N PRO A 128 28.68 3.31 -8.91
CA PRO A 128 29.08 2.22 -9.79
C PRO A 128 28.34 0.90 -9.53
N HIS A 129 27.60 0.79 -8.42
CA HIS A 129 26.77 -0.36 -8.09
C HIS A 129 25.30 -0.18 -8.44
N ASP A 130 24.90 1.02 -8.88
CA ASP A 130 23.50 1.30 -9.15
C ASP A 130 23.04 0.66 -10.45
N VAL A 131 21.77 0.25 -10.46
CA VAL A 131 21.13 -0.46 -11.56
C VAL A 131 19.73 0.09 -11.77
N SER A 132 19.25 0.06 -13.01
CA SER A 132 17.90 0.49 -13.32
C SER A 132 16.87 -0.37 -12.59
N ILE A 133 15.82 0.28 -12.08
CA ILE A 133 14.67 -0.37 -11.43
C ILE A 133 13.63 -0.90 -12.42
N LYS A 134 13.85 -0.71 -13.73
CA LYS A 134 12.97 -1.17 -14.80
C LYS A 134 12.83 -2.70 -14.76
N LEU A 135 11.60 -3.18 -14.92
CA LEU A 135 11.30 -4.60 -14.86
C LEU A 135 12.08 -5.40 -15.92
N GLN A 136 12.76 -6.45 -15.47
CA GLN A 136 13.36 -7.47 -16.32
C GLN A 136 12.42 -8.68 -16.41
N GLU A 137 12.37 -9.34 -17.57
CA GLU A 137 11.39 -10.41 -17.85
C GLU A 137 11.58 -11.62 -16.92
N GLU A 138 12.83 -11.94 -16.59
CA GLU A 138 13.19 -13.00 -15.65
C GLU A 138 12.67 -12.74 -14.24
N TRP A 139 12.54 -11.48 -13.80
CA TRP A 139 12.12 -11.17 -12.43
C TRP A 139 10.68 -11.63 -12.17
N LEU A 140 9.78 -11.40 -13.13
CA LEU A 140 8.39 -11.87 -13.03
C LEU A 140 8.34 -13.40 -13.08
N THR A 141 9.14 -14.02 -13.95
CA THR A 141 9.20 -15.49 -14.07
C THR A 141 9.68 -16.13 -12.77
N GLU A 142 10.71 -15.58 -12.13
CA GLU A 142 11.20 -16.06 -10.83
C GLU A 142 10.25 -15.74 -9.68
N LEU A 143 9.54 -14.60 -9.74
CA LEU A 143 8.53 -14.24 -8.75
C LEU A 143 7.43 -15.30 -8.66
N LEU A 144 6.87 -15.69 -9.81
CA LEU A 144 5.75 -16.62 -9.89
C LEU A 144 6.11 -18.05 -9.44
N LYS A 145 7.39 -18.40 -9.36
CA LYS A 145 7.86 -19.68 -8.83
C LYS A 145 7.82 -19.76 -7.29
N LYS A 146 7.74 -18.63 -6.58
CA LYS A 146 7.77 -18.64 -5.12
C LYS A 146 6.44 -19.17 -4.57
N GLU A 147 6.49 -19.87 -3.44
CA GLU A 147 5.33 -20.52 -2.81
C GLU A 147 4.16 -19.57 -2.53
N ALA A 148 4.46 -18.32 -2.17
CA ALA A 148 3.46 -17.29 -1.90
C ALA A 148 2.54 -16.97 -3.10
N TYR A 149 2.95 -17.30 -4.33
CA TYR A 149 2.20 -17.06 -5.56
C TYR A 149 1.53 -18.33 -6.13
N ASN A 150 1.62 -19.44 -5.41
CA ASN A 150 1.02 -20.71 -5.78
C ASN A 150 -0.07 -21.08 -4.77
N LEU A 151 -1.30 -21.23 -5.26
CA LEU A 151 -2.46 -21.68 -4.49
C LEU A 151 -2.31 -23.16 -4.15
N SER A 152 -2.69 -23.49 -2.92
CA SER A 152 -2.49 -24.79 -2.28
C SER A 152 -3.71 -25.70 -2.37
N GLY A 153 -4.89 -25.15 -2.69
CA GLY A 153 -6.18 -25.80 -2.58
C GLY A 153 -6.85 -25.63 -1.21
N ASP A 154 -6.14 -25.13 -0.20
CA ASP A 154 -6.75 -24.70 1.06
C ASP A 154 -7.41 -23.34 0.87
N LYS A 155 -8.75 -23.32 0.91
CA LYS A 155 -9.56 -22.12 0.69
C LYS A 155 -9.15 -20.94 1.58
N ALA A 156 -8.84 -21.15 2.86
CA ALA A 156 -8.49 -20.06 3.78
C ALA A 156 -7.13 -19.45 3.41
N SER A 157 -6.13 -20.32 3.21
CA SER A 157 -4.77 -19.94 2.81
C SER A 157 -4.73 -19.28 1.43
N ASP A 158 -5.51 -19.81 0.49
CA ASP A 158 -5.56 -19.31 -0.87
C ASP A 158 -6.26 -17.95 -0.96
N LEU A 159 -7.33 -17.74 -0.19
CA LEU A 159 -7.97 -16.43 -0.06
C LEU A 159 -7.01 -15.42 0.57
N GLU A 160 -6.26 -15.79 1.62
CA GLU A 160 -5.25 -14.92 2.21
C GLU A 160 -4.22 -14.47 1.17
N LYS A 161 -3.70 -15.38 0.35
CA LYS A 161 -2.76 -15.05 -0.74
C LYS A 161 -3.35 -14.06 -1.74
N VAL A 162 -4.59 -14.27 -2.18
CA VAL A 162 -5.28 -13.35 -3.10
C VAL A 162 -5.43 -11.96 -2.47
N TYR A 163 -5.93 -11.87 -1.23
CA TYR A 163 -6.12 -10.59 -0.56
C TYR A 163 -4.81 -9.86 -0.22
N ILE A 164 -3.73 -10.58 0.05
CA ILE A 164 -2.39 -9.98 0.18
C ILE A 164 -1.98 -9.34 -1.15
N GLN A 165 -2.20 -10.00 -2.29
CA GLN A 165 -1.87 -9.40 -3.59
C GLN A 165 -2.77 -8.20 -3.91
N GLU A 166 -4.07 -8.23 -3.56
CA GLU A 166 -4.93 -7.04 -3.64
C GLU A 166 -4.40 -5.90 -2.78
N TYR A 167 -4.04 -6.17 -1.51
CA TYR A 167 -3.49 -5.18 -0.59
C TYR A 167 -2.20 -4.53 -1.13
N LEU A 168 -1.31 -5.32 -1.72
CA LEU A 168 -0.08 -4.83 -2.34
C LEU A 168 -0.37 -4.06 -3.63
N HIS A 169 -1.31 -4.53 -4.46
CA HIS A 169 -1.71 -3.85 -5.69
C HIS A 169 -2.28 -2.46 -5.40
N TYR A 170 -3.06 -2.30 -4.33
CA TYR A 170 -3.64 -1.01 -3.95
C TYR A 170 -2.67 -0.09 -3.17
N PHE A 171 -1.36 -0.37 -3.17
CA PHE A 171 -0.40 0.49 -2.46
C PHE A 171 -0.51 1.97 -2.87
N ASN A 172 -0.76 2.25 -4.16
CA ASN A 172 -0.98 3.59 -4.70
C ASN A 172 -2.46 4.05 -4.73
N ALA A 173 -3.37 3.24 -4.20
CA ALA A 173 -4.81 3.49 -4.13
C ALA A 173 -5.30 3.33 -2.68
N PRO A 174 -5.06 4.31 -1.79
CA PRO A 174 -5.27 4.14 -0.35
C PRO A 174 -6.73 3.88 0.05
N ILE A 175 -7.69 4.38 -0.73
CA ILE A 175 -9.12 4.13 -0.50
C ILE A 175 -9.43 2.66 -0.75
N ASP A 176 -9.02 2.12 -1.89
CA ASP A 176 -9.23 0.72 -2.27
C ASP A 176 -8.45 -0.23 -1.34
N GLN A 177 -7.24 0.16 -0.94
CA GLN A 177 -6.48 -0.58 0.07
C GLN A 177 -7.23 -0.64 1.39
N TYR A 178 -7.77 0.49 1.86
CA TYR A 178 -8.54 0.56 3.10
C TYR A 178 -9.84 -0.26 3.02
N VAL A 179 -10.55 -0.20 1.89
CA VAL A 179 -11.75 -1.01 1.67
C VAL A 179 -11.41 -2.51 1.60
N ASN A 180 -10.30 -2.87 0.97
CA ASN A 180 -9.86 -4.25 0.89
C ASN A 180 -9.55 -4.83 2.29
N ILE A 181 -8.80 -4.10 3.14
CA ILE A 181 -8.52 -4.59 4.50
C ILE A 181 -9.79 -4.69 5.36
N MET A 182 -10.78 -3.80 5.15
CA MET A 182 -12.06 -3.87 5.84
C MET A 182 -12.85 -5.11 5.42
N ARG A 183 -12.88 -5.41 4.12
CA ARG A 183 -13.67 -6.53 3.58
C ARG A 183 -13.04 -7.89 3.82
N SER A 184 -11.72 -7.99 3.71
CA SER A 184 -11.00 -9.25 3.80
C SER A 184 -10.51 -9.58 5.21
N GLY A 185 -10.28 -8.58 6.06
CA GLY A 185 -9.58 -8.75 7.33
C GLY A 185 -8.09 -9.13 7.17
N VAL A 186 -7.54 -9.06 5.94
CA VAL A 186 -6.15 -9.35 5.57
C VAL A 186 -5.40 -8.03 5.37
N PRO A 187 -4.12 -7.87 5.78
CA PRO A 187 -3.21 -8.89 6.29
C PRO A 187 -3.59 -9.43 7.68
N MET A 188 -3.42 -10.75 7.89
CA MET A 188 -3.71 -11.43 9.16
C MET A 188 -2.62 -11.17 10.19
N LYS A 189 -2.96 -11.17 11.50
CA LYS A 189 -1.95 -11.00 12.56
C LYS A 189 -0.94 -12.15 12.59
N ASN A 190 -1.44 -13.37 12.41
CA ASN A 190 -0.66 -14.61 12.40
C ASN A 190 -0.29 -15.09 10.98
N SER A 191 -0.37 -14.20 9.98
CA SER A 191 0.05 -14.52 8.61
C SER A 191 1.52 -14.96 8.60
N SER A 192 1.81 -16.08 7.93
CA SER A 192 3.18 -16.50 7.64
C SER A 192 3.78 -15.76 6.43
N ILE A 193 2.95 -15.06 5.66
CA ILE A 193 3.34 -14.37 4.42
C ILE A 193 3.54 -12.88 4.70
N LEU A 194 2.52 -12.21 5.26
CA LEU A 194 2.54 -10.79 5.56
C LEU A 194 1.83 -10.53 6.90
N PRO A 195 2.52 -10.65 8.05
CA PRO A 195 1.91 -10.43 9.35
C PRO A 195 1.57 -8.96 9.55
N ARG A 196 0.32 -8.69 9.95
CA ARG A 196 -0.10 -7.37 10.39
C ARG A 196 0.69 -6.96 11.64
N LYS A 197 1.29 -5.77 11.61
CA LYS A 197 1.95 -5.16 12.76
C LYS A 197 0.95 -4.37 13.59
N GLU A 198 1.15 -4.39 14.91
CA GLU A 198 0.42 -3.53 15.83
C GLU A 198 0.87 -2.09 15.64
N PHE A 199 -0.09 -1.16 15.68
CA PHE A 199 0.20 0.28 15.56
C PHE A 199 0.77 0.86 16.84
N ASP A 200 0.41 0.28 17.98
CA ASP A 200 0.85 0.66 19.31
C ASP A 200 1.11 -0.62 20.11
N GLU A 201 2.33 -0.80 20.59
CA GLU A 201 2.72 -2.02 21.32
C GLU A 201 2.05 -2.14 22.70
N GLN A 202 1.66 -1.01 23.32
CA GLN A 202 1.02 -1.00 24.64
C GLN A 202 -0.47 -1.32 24.51
N LEU A 203 -1.12 -0.77 23.48
CA LEU A 203 -2.54 -0.97 23.24
C LEU A 203 -2.80 -2.28 22.48
N GLY A 204 -1.91 -2.70 21.59
CA GLY A 204 -2.08 -3.90 20.76
C GLY A 204 -3.47 -3.96 20.11
N ASP A 205 -4.17 -5.08 20.31
CA ASP A 205 -5.54 -5.32 19.85
C ASP A 205 -6.57 -4.28 20.32
N SER A 206 -6.29 -3.55 21.40
CA SER A 206 -7.19 -2.51 21.92
C SER A 206 -7.01 -1.16 21.22
N TYR A 207 -6.05 -1.01 20.31
CA TYR A 207 -5.90 0.22 19.51
C TYR A 207 -7.05 0.34 18.50
N PRO A 208 -7.98 1.29 18.68
CA PRO A 208 -9.14 1.40 17.79
C PRO A 208 -8.72 1.98 16.44
N ILE A 209 -8.97 1.24 15.38
CA ILE A 209 -8.83 1.74 14.01
C ILE A 209 -10.24 2.04 13.49
N PRO A 210 -10.60 3.32 13.26
CA PRO A 210 -11.91 3.68 12.74
C PRO A 210 -12.27 2.85 11.51
N ARG A 211 -13.52 2.37 11.43
CA ARG A 211 -14.08 1.66 10.26
C ARG A 211 -15.01 2.55 9.43
N ARG A 212 -15.41 3.69 9.98
CA ARG A 212 -16.11 4.76 9.27
C ARG A 212 -15.50 6.13 9.57
N PHE A 213 -15.83 7.11 8.73
CA PHE A 213 -15.53 8.51 9.00
C PHE A 213 -16.56 9.11 9.96
N ALA A 214 -16.12 10.09 10.74
CA ALA A 214 -17.00 10.88 11.59
C ALA A 214 -18.03 11.64 10.74
N VAL A 215 -19.25 11.69 11.25
CA VAL A 215 -20.30 12.58 10.77
C VAL A 215 -20.56 13.62 11.84
N MET A 216 -21.15 14.75 11.46
CA MET A 216 -21.46 15.83 12.40
C MET A 216 -22.95 16.17 12.29
N GLU A 217 -23.52 16.57 13.41
CA GLU A 217 -24.85 17.16 13.42
C GLU A 217 -24.92 18.34 12.43
N PRO A 218 -25.81 18.27 11.42
CA PRO A 218 -26.05 19.40 10.52
C PRO A 218 -26.63 20.59 11.29
N LEU A 219 -26.50 21.79 10.75
CA LEU A 219 -27.16 22.95 11.34
C LEU A 219 -28.67 22.82 11.17
N GLU A 220 -29.46 23.29 12.14
CA GLU A 220 -30.93 23.30 12.03
C GLU A 220 -31.42 24.10 10.80
N SER A 221 -30.62 25.06 10.34
CA SER A 221 -30.89 25.85 9.12
C SER A 221 -30.59 25.10 7.81
N ASP A 222 -29.92 23.94 7.85
CA ASP A 222 -29.60 23.18 6.66
C ASP A 222 -30.89 22.62 6.03
N GLN A 223 -31.07 22.86 4.73
CA GLN A 223 -32.26 22.39 3.99
C GLN A 223 -32.46 20.88 4.04
N LEU A 224 -31.38 20.13 4.26
CA LEU A 224 -31.37 18.67 4.36
C LEU A 224 -31.25 18.18 5.81
N HIS A 225 -31.43 19.04 6.82
CA HIS A 225 -31.24 18.69 8.24
C HIS A 225 -31.97 17.40 8.61
N ASP A 226 -33.29 17.36 8.45
CA ASP A 226 -34.11 16.21 8.88
C ASP A 226 -33.77 14.93 8.12
N ILE A 227 -33.46 15.04 6.82
CA ILE A 227 -33.08 13.91 5.97
C ILE A 227 -31.72 13.34 6.41
N THR A 228 -30.76 14.23 6.70
CA THR A 228 -29.42 13.86 7.18
C THR A 228 -29.49 13.17 8.54
N ILE A 229 -30.26 13.73 9.48
CA ILE A 229 -30.49 13.15 10.81
C ILE A 229 -31.18 11.79 10.68
N ALA A 230 -32.18 11.66 9.82
CA ALA A 230 -32.85 10.38 9.56
C ALA A 230 -31.88 9.33 9.00
N ALA A 231 -30.99 9.72 8.08
CA ALA A 231 -29.97 8.82 7.53
C ALA A 231 -28.97 8.34 8.59
N TYR A 232 -28.49 9.23 9.46
CA TYR A 232 -27.61 8.85 10.57
C TYR A 232 -28.29 7.87 11.52
N LYS A 233 -29.55 8.14 11.90
CA LYS A 233 -30.34 7.23 12.74
C LYS A 233 -30.57 5.87 12.08
N ALA A 234 -30.85 5.83 10.78
CA ALA A 234 -31.04 4.58 10.03
C ALA A 234 -29.77 3.73 9.96
N GLN A 235 -28.60 4.36 9.89
CA GLN A 235 -27.31 3.66 9.95
C GLN A 235 -26.88 3.29 11.38
N GLY A 236 -27.53 3.86 12.40
CA GLY A 236 -27.15 3.70 13.80
C GLY A 236 -25.92 4.53 14.19
N TYR A 237 -25.70 5.67 13.53
CA TYR A 237 -24.51 6.49 13.76
C TYR A 237 -24.66 7.48 14.91
N THR A 238 -23.59 7.61 15.69
CA THR A 238 -23.36 8.73 16.60
C THR A 238 -22.88 9.95 15.80
N TYR A 239 -23.63 11.06 15.88
CA TYR A 239 -23.37 12.31 15.15
C TYR A 239 -23.28 13.56 16.04
N GLN A 240 -23.57 13.43 17.35
CA GLN A 240 -23.54 14.55 18.31
C GLN A 240 -22.36 14.44 19.28
N GLY A 241 -21.90 15.61 19.76
CA GLY A 241 -20.91 15.71 20.82
C GLY A 241 -19.52 15.15 20.47
N THR A 242 -18.68 14.96 21.49
CA THR A 242 -17.31 14.46 21.34
C THR A 242 -17.28 12.98 20.90
N ASN A 243 -18.32 12.21 21.22
CA ASN A 243 -18.40 10.79 20.86
C ASN A 243 -18.53 10.55 19.36
N ALA A 244 -19.06 11.51 18.59
CA ALA A 244 -19.13 11.42 17.12
C ALA A 244 -17.74 11.30 16.46
N LYS A 245 -16.68 11.67 17.18
CA LYS A 245 -15.28 11.61 16.75
C LYS A 245 -14.44 10.61 17.56
N ASN A 246 -15.06 9.84 18.46
CA ASN A 246 -14.35 8.86 19.28
C ASN A 246 -13.91 7.67 18.40
N PRO A 247 -12.61 7.31 18.35
CA PRO A 247 -12.13 6.24 17.49
C PRO A 247 -12.79 4.88 17.71
N GLN A 248 -13.14 4.54 18.95
CA GLN A 248 -13.83 3.29 19.28
C GLN A 248 -15.26 3.29 18.72
N VAL A 249 -15.99 4.41 18.88
CA VAL A 249 -17.33 4.58 18.29
C VAL A 249 -17.27 4.45 16.77
N LEU A 250 -16.27 5.05 16.13
CA LEU A 250 -16.06 4.95 14.68
C LEU A 250 -15.62 3.55 14.22
N HIS A 251 -15.06 2.73 15.11
CA HIS A 251 -14.69 1.35 14.85
C HIS A 251 -15.92 0.42 14.95
N ASP A 252 -16.73 0.60 15.99
CA ASP A 252 -17.88 -0.25 16.29
C ASP A 252 -19.06 0.01 15.35
N GLU A 253 -19.31 1.26 14.99
CA GLU A 253 -20.40 1.65 14.10
C GLU A 253 -20.00 1.47 12.64
N ARG A 254 -20.23 0.26 12.10
CA ARG A 254 -19.81 -0.08 10.74
C ARG A 254 -20.77 0.41 9.67
N VAL A 255 -20.17 0.85 8.57
CA VAL A 255 -20.90 1.13 7.32
C VAL A 255 -21.61 -0.13 6.80
N TRP A 256 -22.69 0.01 6.03
CA TRP A 256 -23.56 -1.14 5.70
C TRP A 256 -22.81 -2.31 5.04
N MET A 257 -21.86 -2.02 4.15
CA MET A 257 -21.04 -3.01 3.42
C MET A 257 -20.02 -3.72 4.31
N ASP A 258 -19.88 -3.26 5.56
CA ASP A 258 -18.84 -3.69 6.49
C ASP A 258 -19.39 -4.38 7.75
N LYS A 259 -20.71 -4.42 7.90
CA LYS A 259 -21.38 -5.01 9.07
C LYS A 259 -21.03 -6.49 9.27
N GLU A 260 -20.92 -7.24 8.17
CA GLU A 260 -20.68 -8.69 8.20
C GLU A 260 -19.23 -9.09 7.99
N ASN A 261 -18.35 -8.12 7.75
CA ASN A 261 -16.95 -8.35 7.43
C ASN A 261 -16.13 -8.68 8.68
N PRO A 262 -15.03 -9.43 8.53
CA PRO A 262 -14.12 -9.73 9.64
C PRO A 262 -13.51 -8.47 10.25
N ASP A 263 -13.01 -8.61 11.49
CA ASP A 263 -12.14 -7.59 12.09
C ASP A 263 -10.77 -7.55 11.41
N PHE A 264 -10.14 -6.39 11.48
CA PHE A 264 -8.79 -6.20 10.97
C PHE A 264 -7.84 -7.26 11.55
N GLY A 265 -7.16 -7.99 10.67
CA GLY A 265 -6.20 -9.01 11.06
C GLY A 265 -6.79 -10.37 11.44
N LYS A 266 -8.12 -10.55 11.39
CA LYS A 266 -8.76 -11.87 11.61
C LYS A 266 -8.73 -12.77 10.38
N GLY A 267 -8.52 -12.19 9.19
CA GLY A 267 -8.50 -12.92 7.94
C GLY A 267 -9.88 -13.20 7.34
N PRO A 268 -9.91 -13.94 6.22
CA PRO A 268 -11.10 -14.13 5.41
C PRO A 268 -12.25 -14.80 6.16
N LYS A 269 -13.49 -14.35 5.91
CA LYS A 269 -14.71 -15.08 6.23
C LYS A 269 -15.00 -16.02 5.05
N ASN A 270 -14.91 -17.34 5.25
CA ASN A 270 -14.93 -18.34 4.18
C ASN A 270 -15.95 -19.48 4.36
#